data_AF-A0A397TB53-F1
#
_entry.id   AF-A0A397TB53-F1
#
_cell.length_a   1.000
_cell.length_b   1.000
_cell.length_c   1.000
_cell.angle_alpha   90.00
_cell.angle_beta   90.00
_cell.angle_gamma   90.00
#
_symmetry.space_group_name_H-M   'P 1'
#
loop_
_entity.id
_entity.type
_entity.pdbx_description
1 polymer ?
#
loop_
_entity_poly.entity_id
_entity_poly.type
_entity_poly.pdbx_seq_one_letter_code
_entity_poly.pdbx_strand_id
1 'polypeptide(L)'
;MDTPMSTAQFPLEYSDSIIREFNDLQYVVFLKLQILKFEYACPKVEELIQFLEINGKNLKELNVYRCNNSLNLAIAKFCPNLKSLFTLFMKDELETLKIIFNNCQELESIKIWCGSNYLKENEMLEIIVNYSSKNFHELFLYNYVASELLSKDLESFFINWKNRLPQKSFSFIVIKGFGDSLDKNIENMKIIEKYKNFGIIRKFLVENNK
;
A
#
# COMPACT_ATOMS: atom_id res chain seq x y z
N MET A 1 -18.87 -2.27 32.58
CA MET A 1 -17.52 -2.82 32.32
C MET A 1 -17.52 -3.18 30.86
N ASP A 2 -17.24 -2.20 29.99
CA ASP A 2 -17.27 -2.40 28.55
C ASP A 2 -15.84 -2.54 28.06
N THR A 3 -15.51 -3.74 27.61
CA THR A 3 -14.24 -4.07 27.00
C THR A 3 -14.10 -3.25 25.71
N PRO A 4 -13.09 -2.39 25.56
CA PRO A 4 -12.90 -1.65 24.31
C PRO A 4 -12.45 -2.63 23.24
N MET A 5 -13.27 -2.79 22.19
CA MET A 5 -12.96 -3.60 21.02
C MET A 5 -11.78 -2.94 20.28
N SER A 6 -10.55 -3.37 20.60
CA SER A 6 -9.30 -2.75 20.13
C SER A 6 -8.92 -3.15 18.71
N THR A 7 -9.72 -3.98 18.05
CA THR A 7 -9.47 -4.53 16.73
C THR A 7 -10.81 -4.92 16.12
N ALA A 8 -11.24 -4.25 15.07
CA ALA A 8 -12.23 -4.82 14.16
C ALA A 8 -11.44 -5.54 13.07
N GLN A 9 -11.11 -6.80 13.34
CA GLN A 9 -10.70 -7.72 12.29
C GLN A 9 -11.99 -8.40 11.84
N PHE A 10 -12.32 -8.31 10.56
CA PHE A 10 -13.45 -9.04 9.97
C PHE A 10 -12.90 -10.26 9.23
N PRO A 11 -12.55 -11.37 9.91
CA PRO A 11 -12.34 -12.62 9.21
C PRO A 11 -13.73 -13.23 9.03
N LEU A 12 -14.22 -13.40 7.80
CA LEU A 12 -15.28 -14.39 7.55
C LEU A 12 -15.41 -14.66 6.05
N GLU A 13 -15.49 -15.95 5.77
CA GLU A 13 -15.70 -16.57 4.47
C GLU A 13 -16.88 -15.96 3.72
N TYR A 14 -16.70 -15.82 2.41
CA TYR A 14 -17.71 -15.63 1.37
C TYR A 14 -19.18 -15.70 1.86
N SER A 15 -19.79 -14.55 2.15
CA SER A 15 -21.25 -14.44 2.09
C SER A 15 -21.71 -13.00 1.91
N ASP A 16 -22.70 -12.80 1.06
CA ASP A 16 -23.41 -11.53 0.80
C ASP A 16 -24.08 -10.91 2.07
N SER A 17 -23.92 -11.51 3.25
CA SER A 17 -24.42 -10.96 4.52
C SER A 17 -23.50 -9.85 5.05
N ILE A 18 -22.17 -9.99 4.94
CA ILE A 18 -21.20 -8.99 5.46
C ILE A 18 -21.34 -7.65 4.73
N ILE A 19 -21.64 -7.67 3.43
CA ILE A 19 -21.87 -6.46 2.63
C ILE A 19 -23.12 -5.71 3.12
N ARG A 20 -24.16 -6.43 3.57
CA ARG A 20 -25.37 -5.82 4.13
C ARG A 20 -25.15 -5.21 5.50
N GLU A 21 -24.30 -5.82 6.33
CA GLU A 21 -23.99 -5.33 7.67
C GLU A 21 -23.20 -4.01 7.65
N PHE A 22 -22.41 -3.73 6.60
CA PHE A 22 -21.66 -2.47 6.54
C PHE A 22 -22.55 -1.23 6.34
N ASN A 23 -23.73 -1.37 5.74
CA ASN A 23 -24.68 -0.27 5.56
C ASN A 23 -25.04 0.41 6.88
N ASP A 24 -25.18 -0.36 7.95
CA ASP A 24 -25.55 0.14 9.26
C ASP A 24 -24.33 0.75 9.99
N LEU A 25 -23.12 0.37 9.60
CA LEU A 25 -21.87 0.81 10.20
C LEU A 25 -21.33 2.11 9.60
N GLN A 26 -21.74 2.49 8.38
CA GLN A 26 -21.18 3.63 7.66
C GLN A 26 -21.33 4.97 8.41
N TYR A 27 -22.32 5.10 9.31
CA TYR A 27 -22.58 6.30 10.12
C TYR A 27 -22.13 6.19 11.59
N VAL A 28 -21.66 5.02 12.00
CA VAL A 28 -21.29 4.79 13.40
C VAL A 28 -19.93 5.42 13.69
N VAL A 29 -19.83 6.14 14.81
CA VAL A 29 -18.58 6.76 15.26
C VAL A 29 -17.77 5.76 16.09
N PHE A 30 -16.63 5.33 15.55
CA PHE A 30 -15.67 4.47 16.22
C PHE A 30 -14.47 5.28 16.72
N LEU A 31 -14.57 5.79 17.96
CA LEU A 31 -13.55 6.66 18.55
C LEU A 31 -12.17 6.01 18.72
N LYS A 32 -12.09 4.68 18.78
CA LYS A 32 -10.84 3.92 19.04
C LYS A 32 -10.41 3.02 17.87
N LEU A 33 -11.14 3.03 16.76
CA LEU A 33 -10.79 2.16 15.63
C LEU A 33 -9.55 2.68 14.92
N GLN A 34 -8.49 1.88 14.95
CA GLN A 34 -7.20 2.21 14.32
C GLN A 34 -6.88 1.31 13.11
N ILE A 35 -7.52 0.15 13.02
CA ILE A 35 -7.21 -0.86 12.00
C ILE A 35 -8.52 -1.24 11.31
N LEU A 36 -8.58 -1.10 10.00
CA LEU A 36 -9.69 -1.52 9.17
C LEU A 36 -9.17 -2.36 8.00
N LYS A 37 -9.62 -3.62 7.91
CA LYS A 37 -9.14 -4.56 6.87
C LYS A 37 -10.30 -5.28 6.21
N PHE A 38 -10.22 -5.36 4.88
CA PHE A 38 -11.16 -6.04 4.00
C PHE A 38 -10.39 -7.02 3.11
N GLU A 39 -10.21 -8.25 3.60
CA GLU A 39 -9.32 -9.25 2.96
C GLU A 39 -9.93 -9.86 1.69
N TYR A 40 -11.26 -10.07 1.66
CA TYR A 40 -11.93 -10.80 0.58
C TYR A 40 -13.14 -10.07 -0.02
N ALA A 41 -13.82 -9.25 0.78
CA ALA A 41 -14.98 -8.47 0.37
C ALA A 41 -14.85 -7.03 0.84
N CYS A 42 -15.23 -6.09 -0.01
CA CYS A 42 -15.30 -4.66 0.31
C CYS A 42 -16.77 -4.22 0.26
N PRO A 43 -17.21 -3.35 1.19
CA PRO A 43 -18.48 -2.64 1.08
C PRO A 43 -18.59 -1.83 -0.22
N LYS A 44 -19.77 -1.27 -0.51
CA LYS A 44 -19.86 -0.35 -1.65
C LYS A 44 -18.94 0.84 -1.41
N VAL A 45 -18.35 1.34 -2.50
CA VAL A 45 -17.38 2.44 -2.42
C VAL A 45 -17.99 3.65 -1.72
N GLU A 46 -19.24 3.97 -2.00
CA GLU A 46 -19.93 5.13 -1.42
C GLU A 46 -20.10 4.99 0.09
N GLU A 47 -20.44 3.80 0.57
CA GLU A 47 -20.61 3.50 2.00
C GLU A 47 -19.26 3.57 2.73
N LEU A 48 -18.21 3.02 2.11
CA LEU A 48 -16.86 3.08 2.68
C LEU A 48 -16.33 4.53 2.71
N ILE A 49 -16.61 5.35 1.70
CA ILE A 49 -16.24 6.77 1.71
C ILE A 49 -16.92 7.50 2.87
N GLN A 50 -18.22 7.27 3.10
CA GLN A 50 -18.96 7.87 4.23
C GLN A 50 -18.37 7.42 5.57
N PHE A 51 -18.03 6.14 5.68
CA PHE A 51 -17.36 5.62 6.87
C PHE A 51 -16.00 6.31 7.11
N LEU A 52 -15.18 6.47 6.06
CA LEU A 52 -13.88 7.12 6.16
C LEU A 52 -14.00 8.61 6.49
N GLU A 53 -15.03 9.30 6.01
CA GLU A 53 -15.28 10.71 6.36
C GLU A 53 -15.47 10.90 7.88
N ILE A 54 -16.14 9.95 8.54
CA ILE A 54 -16.41 10.00 9.98
C ILE A 54 -15.22 9.47 10.80
N ASN A 55 -14.65 8.33 10.39
CA ASN A 55 -13.73 7.54 11.19
C ASN A 55 -12.27 7.56 10.71
N GLY A 56 -12.02 8.00 9.47
CA GLY A 56 -10.74 7.87 8.77
C GLY A 56 -9.56 8.51 9.51
N LYS A 57 -9.78 9.63 10.20
CA LYS A 57 -8.74 10.31 10.98
C LYS A 57 -8.19 9.46 12.13
N ASN A 58 -8.94 8.46 12.60
CA ASN A 58 -8.51 7.57 13.68
C ASN A 58 -7.67 6.39 13.15
N LEU A 59 -7.78 6.09 11.85
CA LEU A 59 -7.12 4.94 11.24
C LEU A 59 -5.61 5.12 11.14
N LYS A 60 -4.90 4.05 11.52
CA LYS A 60 -3.46 3.86 11.36
C LYS A 60 -3.15 2.78 10.32
N GLU A 61 -4.05 1.82 10.11
CA GLU A 61 -3.91 0.80 9.09
C GLU A 61 -5.22 0.61 8.31
N LEU A 62 -5.11 0.63 6.99
CA LEU A 62 -6.23 0.39 6.07
C LEU A 62 -5.83 -0.62 4.99
N ASN A 63 -6.63 -1.67 4.82
CA ASN A 63 -6.44 -2.69 3.79
C ASN A 63 -7.74 -2.88 3.02
N VAL A 64 -7.74 -2.53 1.74
CA VAL A 64 -8.90 -2.65 0.86
C VAL A 64 -8.48 -3.28 -0.47
N TYR A 65 -9.03 -4.45 -0.78
CA TYR A 65 -8.72 -5.15 -2.04
C TYR A 65 -9.50 -4.61 -3.25
N ARG A 66 -10.78 -4.25 -3.10
CA ARG A 66 -11.60 -3.72 -4.21
C ARG A 66 -11.80 -2.23 -4.05
N CYS A 67 -11.16 -1.46 -4.91
CA CYS A 67 -11.24 0.00 -4.90
C CYS A 67 -11.35 0.57 -6.32
N ASN A 68 -11.73 1.85 -6.38
CA ASN A 68 -11.62 2.68 -7.56
C ASN A 68 -10.89 3.98 -7.19
N ASN A 69 -10.63 4.83 -8.19
CA ASN A 69 -9.97 6.10 -7.97
C ASN A 69 -10.65 6.98 -6.90
N SER A 70 -11.99 6.99 -6.87
CA SER A 70 -12.76 7.80 -5.92
C SER A 70 -12.50 7.39 -4.47
N LEU A 71 -12.39 6.08 -4.20
CA LEU A 71 -12.03 5.60 -2.87
C LEU A 71 -10.59 6.00 -2.51
N ASN A 72 -9.64 5.88 -3.43
CA ASN A 72 -8.25 6.28 -3.19
C ASN A 72 -8.12 7.79 -2.87
N LEU A 73 -8.88 8.63 -3.56
CA LEU A 73 -8.95 10.07 -3.27
C LEU A 73 -9.58 10.35 -1.91
N ALA A 74 -10.62 9.60 -1.53
CA ALA A 74 -11.23 9.70 -0.21
C ALA A 74 -10.28 9.25 0.90
N ILE A 75 -9.51 8.18 0.70
CA ILE A 75 -8.46 7.73 1.63
C ILE A 75 -7.45 8.87 1.86
N ALA A 76 -6.95 9.47 0.77
CA ALA A 76 -6.01 10.58 0.89
C ALA A 76 -6.61 11.76 1.67
N LYS A 77 -7.89 12.07 1.46
CA LYS A 77 -8.57 13.20 2.09
C LYS A 77 -8.88 12.97 3.57
N PHE A 78 -9.36 11.77 3.93
CA PHE A 78 -9.98 11.53 5.23
C PHE A 78 -9.11 10.71 6.19
N CYS A 79 -8.00 10.13 5.71
CA CYS A 79 -7.14 9.26 6.51
C CYS A 79 -5.69 9.81 6.63
N PRO A 80 -5.47 11.04 7.12
CA PRO A 80 -4.15 11.68 7.15
C PRO A 80 -3.14 10.98 8.09
N ASN A 81 -3.66 10.20 9.04
CA ASN A 81 -2.92 9.56 10.12
C ASN A 81 -2.49 8.11 9.79
N LEU A 82 -2.71 7.64 8.56
CA LEU A 82 -2.36 6.29 8.14
C LEU A 82 -0.85 6.06 8.21
N LYS A 83 -0.49 4.88 8.71
CA LYS A 83 0.88 4.35 8.77
C LYS A 83 1.07 3.18 7.80
N SER A 84 0.04 2.41 7.53
CA SER A 84 0.05 1.27 6.60
C SER A 84 -1.17 1.31 5.69
N LEU A 85 -0.95 1.17 4.38
CA LEU A 85 -2.01 1.15 3.39
C LEU A 85 -1.84 -0.02 2.42
N PHE A 86 -2.93 -0.75 2.18
CA PHE A 86 -3.10 -1.56 0.99
C PHE A 86 -4.35 -1.11 0.25
N THR A 87 -4.17 -0.73 -1.01
CA THR A 87 -5.21 -0.41 -1.98
C THR A 87 -4.68 -0.71 -3.38
N LEU A 88 -5.56 -0.81 -4.38
CA LEU A 88 -5.16 -0.99 -5.78
C LEU A 88 -5.14 0.36 -6.51
N PHE A 89 -4.26 0.44 -7.52
CA PHE A 89 -4.15 1.58 -8.41
C PHE A 89 -4.17 1.12 -9.85
N MET A 90 -5.10 1.64 -10.64
CA MET A 90 -5.11 1.41 -12.09
C MET A 90 -3.97 2.18 -12.75
N LYS A 91 -3.57 1.77 -13.96
CA LYS A 91 -2.42 2.33 -14.69
C LYS A 91 -2.45 3.85 -14.89
N ASP A 92 -3.62 4.48 -14.87
CA ASP A 92 -3.85 5.92 -15.02
C ASP A 92 -3.94 6.69 -13.68
N GLU A 93 -3.79 6.00 -12.54
CA GLU A 93 -3.98 6.57 -11.19
C GLU A 93 -2.66 6.99 -10.50
N LEU A 94 -1.59 7.27 -11.26
CA LEU A 94 -0.31 7.75 -10.72
C LEU A 94 -0.45 9.07 -9.94
N GLU A 95 -1.27 10.00 -10.44
CA GLU A 95 -1.54 11.25 -9.72
C GLU A 95 -2.25 11.00 -8.38
N THR A 96 -3.12 10.01 -8.31
CA THR A 96 -3.79 9.63 -7.07
C THR A 96 -2.81 9.06 -6.05
N LEU A 97 -1.83 8.25 -6.50
CA LEU A 97 -0.75 7.79 -5.62
C LEU A 97 0.06 8.98 -5.06
N LYS A 98 0.37 9.99 -5.87
CA LYS A 98 1.01 11.23 -5.40
C LYS A 98 0.15 11.95 -4.36
N ILE A 99 -1.16 12.08 -4.60
CA ILE A 99 -2.10 12.70 -3.68
C ILE A 99 -2.12 11.96 -2.34
N ILE A 100 -2.11 10.63 -2.33
CA ILE A 100 -2.01 9.83 -1.10
C ILE A 100 -0.71 10.14 -0.36
N PHE A 101 0.44 10.08 -1.03
CA PHE A 101 1.71 10.38 -0.36
C PHE A 101 1.77 11.80 0.20
N ASN A 102 1.17 12.78 -0.49
CA ASN A 102 1.13 14.16 -0.04
C ASN A 102 0.22 14.38 1.18
N ASN A 103 -0.90 13.66 1.29
CA ASN A 103 -1.86 13.87 2.38
C ASN A 103 -1.65 12.92 3.57
N CYS A 104 -1.13 11.71 3.35
CA CYS A 104 -0.85 10.71 4.39
C CYS A 104 0.63 10.76 4.82
N GLN A 105 1.06 11.87 5.43
CA GLN A 105 2.48 12.09 5.76
C GLN A 105 3.02 11.16 6.88
N GLU A 106 2.14 10.50 7.62
CA GLU A 106 2.51 9.45 8.59
C GLU A 106 2.76 8.08 7.95
N LEU A 107 2.54 7.93 6.64
CA LEU A 107 2.61 6.63 5.97
C LEU A 107 4.04 6.06 6.04
N GLU A 108 4.15 4.88 6.62
CA GLU A 108 5.41 4.14 6.81
C GLU A 108 5.53 3.02 5.79
N SER A 109 4.41 2.39 5.43
CA SER A 109 4.35 1.27 4.50
C SER A 109 3.18 1.36 3.51
N ILE A 110 3.37 0.80 2.32
CA ILE A 110 2.31 0.65 1.32
C ILE A 110 2.47 -0.67 0.57
N LYS A 111 1.34 -1.33 0.28
CA LYS A 111 1.27 -2.47 -0.65
C LYS A 111 0.62 -2.02 -1.94
N ILE A 112 1.29 -2.23 -3.07
CA ILE A 112 0.86 -1.79 -4.41
C ILE A 112 0.94 -2.96 -5.38
N TRP A 113 -0.06 -3.06 -6.26
CA TRP A 113 -0.05 -3.99 -7.39
C TRP A 113 0.54 -3.34 -8.62
N CYS A 114 1.37 -4.08 -9.34
CA CYS A 114 1.99 -3.65 -10.58
C CYS A 114 1.78 -4.64 -11.74
N GLY A 115 1.86 -4.09 -12.95
CA GLY A 115 1.76 -4.81 -14.22
C GLY A 115 0.35 -4.91 -14.78
N SER A 116 0.24 -5.35 -16.05
CA SER A 116 -1.02 -5.47 -16.81
C SER A 116 -1.89 -4.19 -16.76
N ASN A 117 -2.95 -4.16 -15.95
CA ASN A 117 -3.88 -3.03 -15.83
C ASN A 117 -3.55 -2.08 -14.66
N TYR A 118 -2.54 -2.42 -13.87
CA TYR A 118 -2.09 -1.63 -12.71
C TYR A 118 -0.90 -0.75 -13.06
N LEU A 119 -0.34 -0.06 -12.06
CA LEU A 119 0.81 0.81 -12.24
C LEU A 119 2.04 0.08 -12.79
N LYS A 120 2.85 0.80 -13.59
CA LYS A 120 4.19 0.33 -13.97
C LYS A 120 5.15 0.49 -12.81
N GLU A 121 6.05 -0.48 -12.65
CA GLU A 121 6.98 -0.54 -11.53
C GLU A 121 7.91 0.68 -11.49
N ASN A 122 8.49 1.06 -12.63
CA ASN A 122 9.44 2.18 -12.71
C ASN A 122 8.78 3.53 -12.38
N GLU A 123 7.61 3.83 -12.96
CA GLU A 123 6.85 5.05 -12.71
C GLU A 123 6.42 5.14 -11.24
N MET A 124 5.95 4.02 -10.66
CA MET A 124 5.58 3.95 -9.25
C MET A 124 6.77 4.17 -8.31
N LEU A 125 7.93 3.58 -8.61
CA LEU A 125 9.16 3.77 -7.81
C LEU A 125 9.65 5.23 -7.85
N GLU A 126 9.50 5.91 -9.00
CA GLU A 126 9.79 7.33 -9.13
C GLU A 126 8.86 8.18 -8.22
N ILE A 127 7.56 7.87 -8.19
CA ILE A 127 6.62 8.54 -7.29
C ILE A 127 7.01 8.34 -5.83
N ILE A 128 7.37 7.12 -5.45
CA ILE A 128 7.77 6.81 -4.08
C ILE A 128 8.97 7.68 -3.65
N VAL A 129 10.01 7.78 -4.46
CA VAL A 129 11.21 8.55 -4.13
C VAL A 129 10.88 10.03 -3.93
N ASN A 130 10.05 10.59 -4.82
CA ASN A 130 9.84 12.03 -4.92
C ASN A 130 8.74 12.55 -3.99
N TYR A 131 7.73 11.74 -3.69
CA TYR A 131 6.52 12.20 -2.99
C TYR A 131 6.32 11.56 -1.62
N SER A 132 6.88 10.38 -1.36
CA SER A 132 6.69 9.75 -0.04
C SER A 132 7.31 10.58 1.08
N SER A 133 6.72 10.50 2.27
CA SER A 133 7.23 11.24 3.43
C SER A 133 8.54 10.65 3.94
N LYS A 134 9.24 11.41 4.79
CA LYS A 134 10.44 10.94 5.53
C LYS A 134 10.20 9.71 6.43
N ASN A 135 8.93 9.42 6.74
CA ASN A 135 8.58 8.28 7.57
C ASN A 135 8.51 6.99 6.76
N PHE A 136 8.18 7.09 5.47
CA PHE A 136 8.02 5.98 4.55
C PHE A 136 9.31 5.20 4.38
N HIS A 137 9.24 3.88 4.55
CA HIS A 137 10.42 3.03 4.52
C HIS A 137 10.14 1.56 4.17
N GLU A 138 8.89 1.19 3.83
CA GLU A 138 8.54 -0.17 3.48
C GLU A 138 7.56 -0.25 2.30
N LEU A 139 7.95 -1.00 1.27
CA LEU A 139 7.14 -1.25 0.08
C LEU A 139 6.90 -2.75 -0.07
N PHE A 140 5.62 -3.10 -0.21
CA PHE A 140 5.19 -4.42 -0.67
C PHE A 140 4.76 -4.30 -2.14
N LEU A 141 5.59 -4.79 -3.04
CA LEU A 141 5.34 -4.80 -4.47
C LEU A 141 4.70 -6.14 -4.86
N TYR A 142 3.45 -6.12 -5.28
CA TYR A 142 2.77 -7.28 -5.82
C TYR A 142 2.86 -7.28 -7.35
N ASN A 143 3.58 -8.23 -7.92
CA ASN A 143 3.73 -8.36 -9.37
C ASN A 143 2.65 -9.29 -9.91
N TYR A 144 1.58 -8.71 -10.45
CA TYR A 144 0.44 -9.47 -10.97
C TYR A 144 0.84 -10.32 -12.18
N VAL A 145 1.65 -9.74 -13.06
CA VAL A 145 2.30 -10.40 -14.21
C VAL A 145 3.82 -10.37 -14.06
N ALA A 146 4.54 -10.86 -15.08
CA ALA A 146 6.00 -10.80 -15.10
C ALA A 146 6.49 -9.36 -14.93
N SER A 147 7.52 -9.18 -14.12
CA SER A 147 8.16 -7.88 -13.87
C SER A 147 8.79 -7.35 -15.15
N GLU A 148 8.51 -6.09 -15.47
CA GLU A 148 9.13 -5.35 -16.58
C GLU A 148 10.17 -4.34 -16.07
N LEU A 149 10.41 -4.32 -14.75
CA LEU A 149 11.37 -3.42 -14.11
C LEU A 149 12.80 -3.68 -14.60
N LEU A 150 13.36 -2.70 -15.29
CA LEU A 150 14.74 -2.73 -15.77
C LEU A 150 15.71 -2.50 -14.61
N SER A 151 16.86 -3.17 -14.69
CA SER A 151 17.97 -3.03 -13.73
C SER A 151 18.42 -1.59 -13.54
N LYS A 152 18.53 -0.82 -14.62
CA LYS A 152 18.89 0.61 -14.57
C LYS A 152 17.87 1.45 -13.78
N ASP A 153 16.58 1.12 -13.86
CA ASP A 153 15.52 1.88 -13.19
C ASP A 153 15.52 1.54 -11.70
N LEU A 154 15.74 0.25 -11.36
CA LEU A 154 15.93 -0.20 -9.99
C LEU A 154 17.18 0.42 -9.34
N GLU A 155 18.30 0.49 -10.06
CA GLU A 155 19.51 1.15 -9.56
C GLU A 155 19.29 2.65 -9.35
N SER A 156 18.64 3.32 -10.30
CA SER A 156 18.26 4.74 -10.16
C SER A 156 17.39 4.98 -8.92
N PHE A 157 16.40 4.12 -8.68
CA PHE A 157 15.57 4.17 -7.47
C PHE A 157 16.42 4.17 -6.20
N PHE A 158 17.36 3.22 -6.06
CA PHE A 158 18.17 3.14 -4.84
C PHE A 158 19.20 4.27 -4.70
N ILE A 159 19.74 4.78 -5.81
CA ILE A 159 20.59 5.99 -5.79
C ILE A 159 19.79 7.17 -5.24
N ASN A 160 18.58 7.39 -5.76
CA ASN A 160 17.76 8.50 -5.33
C ASN A 160 17.26 8.30 -3.89
N TRP A 161 16.91 7.07 -3.51
CA TRP A 161 16.52 6.73 -2.14
C TRP A 161 17.65 7.02 -1.15
N LYS A 162 18.89 6.65 -1.47
CA LYS A 162 20.09 6.95 -0.66
C LYS A 162 20.24 8.46 -0.39
N ASN A 163 19.80 9.31 -1.31
CA ASN A 163 19.94 10.76 -1.20
C ASN A 163 18.81 11.43 -0.38
N ARG A 164 17.82 10.66 0.11
CA ARG A 164 16.73 11.22 0.93
C ARG A 164 17.20 11.58 2.33
N LEU A 165 16.63 12.65 2.89
CA LEU A 165 16.85 13.09 4.27
C LEU A 165 15.56 12.97 5.09
N PRO A 166 15.58 12.33 6.27
CA PRO A 166 16.66 11.51 6.81
C PRO A 166 16.85 10.24 5.97
N GLN A 167 18.08 9.74 5.94
CA GLN A 167 18.39 8.49 5.25
C GLN A 167 17.84 7.32 6.08
N LYS A 168 16.63 6.86 5.74
CA LYS A 168 16.05 5.63 6.30
C LYS A 168 16.37 4.44 5.40
N SER A 169 16.75 3.34 6.04
CA SER A 169 16.92 2.06 5.35
C SER A 169 15.57 1.54 4.84
N PHE A 170 15.51 1.15 3.57
CA PHE A 170 14.31 0.70 2.88
C PHE A 170 14.06 -0.79 3.06
N SER A 171 12.81 -1.19 3.25
CA SER A 171 12.38 -2.58 3.21
C SER A 171 11.59 -2.82 1.93
N PHE A 172 12.05 -3.75 1.11
CA PHE A 172 11.46 -4.04 -0.19
C PHE A 172 11.02 -5.50 -0.25
N ILE A 173 9.71 -5.73 -0.22
CA ILE A 173 9.10 -7.05 -0.23
C ILE A 173 8.41 -7.24 -1.57
N VAL A 174 8.75 -8.31 -2.28
CA VAL A 174 8.18 -8.66 -3.57
C VAL A 174 7.25 -9.84 -3.40
N ILE A 175 6.00 -9.71 -3.84
CA ILE A 175 4.99 -10.76 -3.77
C ILE A 175 4.70 -11.22 -5.20
N LYS A 176 4.95 -12.51 -5.47
CA LYS A 176 4.75 -13.16 -6.76
C LYS A 176 3.27 -13.42 -7.01
N GLY A 177 2.75 -12.84 -8.08
CA GLY A 177 1.47 -13.21 -8.69
C GLY A 177 1.64 -14.35 -9.69
N PHE A 178 1.13 -14.16 -10.92
CA PHE A 178 1.10 -15.22 -11.94
C PHE A 178 2.36 -15.29 -12.81
N GLY A 179 3.29 -14.34 -12.68
CA GLY A 179 4.49 -14.26 -13.51
C GLY A 179 5.79 -14.23 -12.71
N ASP A 180 6.91 -14.26 -13.45
CA ASP A 180 8.25 -14.11 -12.89
C ASP A 180 8.42 -12.72 -12.25
N SER A 181 8.86 -12.67 -11.01
CA SER A 181 9.17 -11.40 -10.35
C SER A 181 10.63 -10.97 -10.58
N LEU A 182 10.96 -9.78 -10.07
CA LEU A 182 12.26 -9.14 -10.29
C LEU A 182 13.47 -9.96 -9.82
N ASP A 183 13.26 -10.96 -8.95
CA ASP A 183 14.29 -11.87 -8.45
C ASP A 183 14.83 -12.85 -9.49
N LYS A 184 14.12 -13.02 -10.62
CA LYS A 184 14.59 -13.85 -11.73
C LYS A 184 15.68 -13.17 -12.56
N ASN A 185 15.78 -11.85 -12.50
CA ASN A 185 16.81 -11.11 -13.20
C ASN A 185 18.10 -11.04 -12.36
N ILE A 186 19.18 -11.65 -12.87
CA ILE A 186 20.49 -11.72 -12.20
C ILE A 186 21.06 -10.31 -11.91
N GLU A 187 20.86 -9.36 -12.83
CA GLU A 187 21.35 -8.00 -12.66
C GLU A 187 20.58 -7.26 -11.56
N ASN A 188 19.25 -7.42 -11.50
CA ASN A 188 18.44 -6.87 -10.40
C ASN A 188 18.91 -7.40 -9.05
N MET A 189 19.21 -8.70 -8.95
CA MET A 189 19.71 -9.29 -7.70
C MET A 189 21.10 -8.78 -7.32
N LYS A 190 22.01 -8.56 -8.29
CA LYS A 190 23.31 -7.93 -8.03
C LYS A 190 23.15 -6.51 -7.47
N ILE A 191 22.22 -5.73 -8.02
CA ILE A 191 21.89 -4.39 -7.54
C ILE A 191 21.36 -4.46 -6.10
N ILE A 192 20.40 -5.35 -5.82
CA ILE A 192 19.84 -5.51 -4.48
C ILE A 192 20.92 -5.86 -3.46
N GLU A 193 21.80 -6.83 -3.74
CA GLU A 193 22.88 -7.18 -2.82
C GLU A 193 23.89 -6.03 -2.63
N LYS A 194 24.21 -5.29 -3.69
CA LYS A 194 25.02 -4.05 -3.60
C LYS A 194 24.40 -3.05 -2.61
N TYR A 195 23.11 -2.76 -2.72
CA TYR A 195 22.44 -1.77 -1.86
C TYR A 195 22.09 -2.29 -0.46
N LYS A 196 21.99 -3.61 -0.26
CA LYS A 196 22.00 -4.23 1.08
C LYS A 196 23.35 -4.02 1.78
N ASN A 197 24.46 -4.27 1.09
CA ASN A 197 25.80 -4.06 1.63
C ASN A 197 26.08 -2.58 1.96
N PHE A 198 25.47 -1.64 1.24
CA PHE A 198 25.52 -0.22 1.56
C PHE A 198 24.59 0.21 2.71
N GLY A 199 23.83 -0.71 3.30
CA GLY A 199 22.86 -0.41 4.36
C GLY A 199 21.63 0.38 3.89
N ILE A 200 21.46 0.55 2.58
CA ILE A 200 20.30 1.25 1.98
C ILE A 200 19.08 0.36 2.05
N ILE A 201 19.24 -0.94 1.79
CA ILE A 201 18.18 -1.93 1.92
C ILE A 201 18.35 -2.64 3.27
N ARG A 202 17.38 -2.44 4.17
CA ARG A 202 17.29 -3.14 5.46
C ARG A 202 16.87 -4.59 5.26
N LYS A 203 15.89 -4.80 4.39
CA LYS A 203 15.19 -6.07 4.21
C LYS A 203 14.80 -6.19 2.75
N PHE A 204 15.16 -7.32 2.15
CA PHE A 204 14.64 -7.74 0.85
C PHE A 204 14.07 -9.14 1.00
N LEU A 205 12.81 -9.34 0.61
CA LEU A 205 12.16 -10.65 0.62
C LEU A 205 11.38 -10.86 -0.68
N VAL A 206 11.27 -12.12 -1.05
CA VAL A 206 10.43 -12.56 -2.17
C VAL A 206 9.51 -13.64 -1.64
N GLU A 207 8.21 -13.40 -1.74
CA GLU A 207 7.15 -14.25 -1.21
C GLU A 207 6.23 -14.69 -2.34
N ASN A 208 5.67 -15.89 -2.22
CA ASN A 208 4.54 -16.29 -3.06
C ASN A 208 3.26 -15.72 -2.47
N ASN A 209 2.30 -15.33 -3.31
CA ASN A 209 0.96 -15.00 -2.81
C ASN A 209 0.38 -16.22 -2.07
N LYS A 210 0.00 -16.04 -0.81
CA LYS A 210 -0.63 -17.07 0.01
C LYS A 210 -2.13 -16.89 0.01
#